data_AF-A0A0D3KXK7-F1
#
_entry.id   AF-A0A0D3KXK7-F1
#
_cell.length_a   1.000
_cell.length_b   1.000
_cell.length_c   1.000
_cell.angle_alpha   90.00
_cell.angle_beta   90.00
_cell.angle_gamma   90.00
#
_symmetry.space_group_name_H-M   'P 1'
#
loop_
_entity.id
_entity.type
_entity.pdbx_description
1 polymer ?
#
loop_
_entity_poly.entity_id
_entity_poly.type
_entity_poly.pdbx_seq_one_letter_code
_entity_poly.pdbx_strand_id
1 'polypeptide(L)'
;MDCRPTGKRLIGAPPARKQPVDATGSRGHGRNDASPAALTRARALRDGNARNLRTATVAGTSMDPTFKPGSSILVEARSATAEEDRGDVVVLRSPEEGCEDDLLTKRVVGLERDWLYARDGRLVRVPTAHVWVEGDNASNSNDSTHYGAVPRDKLVGTAVAKVWPPAEAGPVADRHEECEARVIPAEEARRLRSRKTETGETLRIALRASRDAMQEYVGWTPPEDKASGRPAGA
;
A
#
# COMPACT_ATOMS: atom_id res chain seq x y z
N MET A 1 -18.45 22.53 4.64
CA MET A 1 -17.98 21.60 3.59
C MET A 1 -18.24 20.21 4.14
N ASP A 2 -19.33 19.59 3.71
CA ASP A 2 -19.92 18.41 4.36
C ASP A 2 -19.16 17.12 4.02
N CYS A 3 -18.74 16.35 5.05
CA CYS A 3 -18.47 14.90 4.93
C CYS A 3 -19.78 14.30 4.34
N ARG A 4 -19.74 13.81 3.10
CA ARG A 4 -20.95 13.26 2.46
C ARG A 4 -21.42 12.04 3.25
N PRO A 5 -22.68 11.97 3.68
CA PRO A 5 -23.20 10.81 4.37
C PRO A 5 -23.35 9.67 3.36
N THR A 6 -22.58 8.57 3.54
CA THR A 6 -22.80 7.33 2.80
C THR A 6 -24.08 6.66 3.32
N GLY A 7 -25.19 6.99 2.66
CA GLY A 7 -26.53 6.49 2.97
C GLY A 7 -26.66 4.97 2.84
N LYS A 8 -27.37 4.38 3.80
CA LYS A 8 -27.91 3.01 3.78
C LYS A 8 -29.19 2.93 2.94
N ARG A 9 -29.29 1.96 2.00
CA ARG A 9 -30.35 0.91 1.85
C ARG A 9 -30.48 0.39 0.40
N LEU A 10 -30.24 -0.92 0.29
CA LEU A 10 -31.01 -2.02 -0.36
C LEU A 10 -31.62 -1.91 -1.78
N ILE A 11 -31.41 -3.04 -2.48
CA ILE A 11 -32.13 -3.69 -3.60
C ILE A 11 -31.70 -3.31 -5.03
N GLY A 12 -30.99 -4.23 -5.68
CA GLY A 12 -30.77 -4.28 -7.14
C GLY A 12 -30.04 -5.57 -7.54
N ALA A 13 -30.65 -6.35 -8.43
CA ALA A 13 -30.14 -7.63 -8.94
C ALA A 13 -28.82 -7.46 -9.74
N PRO A 14 -27.95 -8.48 -9.79
CA PRO A 14 -26.63 -8.36 -10.43
C PRO A 14 -26.72 -8.33 -11.97
N PRO A 15 -26.00 -7.43 -12.66
CA PRO A 15 -25.82 -7.54 -14.10
C PRO A 15 -24.81 -8.63 -14.49
N ALA A 16 -25.00 -9.16 -15.70
CA ALA A 16 -24.44 -10.39 -16.22
C ALA A 16 -22.91 -10.40 -16.47
N ARG A 17 -22.36 -11.61 -16.27
CA ARG A 17 -21.03 -12.14 -16.62
C ARG A 17 -20.49 -11.62 -17.96
N LYS A 18 -19.21 -11.23 -17.97
CA LYS A 18 -18.32 -11.41 -19.12
C LYS A 18 -17.13 -12.28 -18.71
N GLN A 19 -16.80 -13.25 -19.56
CA GLN A 19 -15.77 -14.25 -19.34
C GLN A 19 -14.36 -13.63 -19.39
N PRO A 20 -13.38 -14.16 -18.63
CA PRO A 20 -12.00 -13.70 -18.70
C PRO A 20 -11.36 -14.13 -20.02
N VAL A 21 -10.60 -13.23 -20.61
CA VAL A 21 -9.72 -13.50 -21.76
C VAL A 21 -8.43 -14.14 -21.24
N ASP A 22 -7.99 -15.18 -21.94
CA ASP A 22 -6.81 -15.98 -21.63
C ASP A 22 -5.53 -15.14 -21.69
N ALA A 23 -4.77 -15.11 -20.59
CA ALA A 23 -3.41 -14.61 -20.55
C ALA A 23 -2.44 -15.78 -20.36
N THR A 24 -2.01 -16.34 -21.49
CA THR A 24 -0.87 -17.25 -21.60
C THR A 24 0.44 -16.53 -21.28
N GLY A 25 1.12 -17.00 -20.24
CA GLY A 25 2.57 -17.20 -20.20
C GLY A 25 3.51 -15.99 -20.08
N SER A 26 4.08 -15.82 -18.89
CA SER A 26 5.54 -15.65 -18.77
C SER A 26 6.02 -16.18 -17.41
N ARG A 27 6.99 -17.11 -17.46
CA ARG A 27 7.75 -17.58 -16.31
C ARG A 27 8.84 -16.54 -16.04
N GLY A 28 8.80 -15.90 -14.88
CA GLY A 28 9.87 -15.05 -14.35
C GLY A 28 10.17 -15.47 -12.92
N HIS A 29 11.44 -15.78 -12.66
CA HIS A 29 11.96 -16.23 -11.36
C HIS A 29 12.05 -15.05 -10.37
N GLY A 30 11.33 -15.14 -9.26
CA GLY A 30 11.56 -14.37 -8.04
C GLY A 30 11.24 -15.29 -6.86
N ARG A 31 12.19 -15.50 -5.94
CA ARG A 31 11.88 -16.20 -4.70
C ARG A 31 11.11 -15.21 -3.86
N ASN A 32 9.80 -15.42 -3.71
CA ASN A 32 8.93 -14.66 -2.81
C ASN A 32 9.38 -14.92 -1.36
N ASP A 33 10.51 -14.36 -0.95
CA ASP A 33 11.02 -14.46 0.40
C ASP A 33 10.21 -13.47 1.26
N ALA A 34 9.19 -13.97 1.95
CA ALA A 34 8.37 -13.18 2.85
C ALA A 34 9.25 -12.44 3.89
N SER A 35 8.88 -11.20 4.22
CA SER A 35 9.63 -10.39 5.19
C SER A 35 9.85 -11.14 6.52
N PRO A 36 10.98 -10.94 7.24
CA PRO A 36 11.19 -11.52 8.57
C PRO A 36 10.05 -11.29 9.57
N ALA A 37 9.41 -10.11 9.58
CA ALA A 37 8.27 -9.86 10.47
C ALA A 37 6.97 -10.51 9.95
N ALA A 38 6.75 -10.55 8.64
CA ALA A 38 5.70 -11.37 8.03
C ALA A 38 5.83 -12.86 8.38
N LEU A 39 7.04 -13.42 8.32
CA LEU A 39 7.36 -14.79 8.75
C LEU A 39 7.14 -14.98 10.26
N THR A 40 7.53 -14.00 11.07
CA THR A 40 7.34 -14.03 12.52
C THR A 40 5.85 -14.03 12.88
N ARG A 41 5.04 -13.18 12.23
CA ARG A 41 3.58 -13.16 12.40
C ARG A 41 2.93 -14.45 11.90
N ALA A 42 3.33 -14.96 10.74
CA ALA A 42 2.83 -16.23 10.22
C ALA A 42 3.10 -17.40 11.17
N ARG A 43 4.28 -17.44 11.80
CA ARG A 43 4.60 -18.40 12.86
C ARG A 43 3.75 -18.19 14.11
N ALA A 44 3.63 -16.96 14.60
CA ALA A 44 2.82 -16.65 15.77
C ALA A 44 1.34 -17.06 15.60
N LEU A 45 0.77 -16.86 14.40
CA LEU A 45 -0.58 -17.30 14.06
C LEU A 45 -0.70 -18.83 14.04
N ARG A 46 0.28 -19.52 13.42
CA ARG A 46 0.31 -20.98 13.35
C ARG A 46 0.45 -21.62 14.73
N ASP A 47 1.28 -21.04 15.58
CA ASP A 47 1.59 -21.54 16.93
C ASP A 47 0.53 -21.12 17.96
N GLY A 48 -0.54 -20.43 17.54
CA GLY A 48 -1.64 -19.99 18.41
C GLY A 48 -1.24 -18.90 19.40
N ASN A 49 -0.10 -18.24 19.18
CA ASN A 49 0.43 -17.18 20.05
C ASN A 49 0.08 -15.77 19.56
N ALA A 50 -0.70 -15.65 18.48
CA ALA A 50 -1.25 -14.38 18.01
C ALA A 50 -2.20 -13.80 19.06
N ARG A 51 -1.92 -12.59 19.52
CA ARG A 51 -2.66 -11.96 20.62
C ARG A 51 -3.80 -11.12 20.05
N ASN A 52 -5.01 -11.25 20.62
CA ASN A 52 -6.15 -10.36 20.37
C ASN A 52 -6.56 -10.26 18.89
N LEU A 53 -6.90 -11.41 18.29
CA LEU A 53 -7.45 -11.50 16.95
C LEU A 53 -8.92 -11.09 16.92
N ARG A 54 -9.31 -10.34 15.89
CA ARG A 54 -10.68 -9.88 15.65
C ARG A 54 -11.06 -10.08 14.20
N THR A 55 -12.34 -10.35 13.95
CA THR A 55 -12.87 -10.37 12.59
C THR A 55 -13.40 -8.99 12.20
N ALA A 56 -13.14 -8.56 10.98
CA ALA A 56 -13.70 -7.33 10.41
C ALA A 56 -14.25 -7.59 8.99
N THR A 57 -15.22 -6.79 8.56
CA THR A 57 -15.77 -6.85 7.20
C THR A 57 -15.31 -5.65 6.41
N VAL A 58 -14.72 -5.89 5.24
CA VAL A 58 -14.28 -4.83 4.33
C VAL A 58 -15.48 -4.31 3.55
N ALA A 59 -15.84 -3.04 3.74
CA ALA A 59 -17.00 -2.44 3.08
C ALA A 59 -16.66 -1.84 1.70
N GLY A 60 -15.47 -1.25 1.54
CA GLY A 60 -15.06 -0.52 0.34
C GLY A 60 -14.32 -1.37 -0.71
N THR A 61 -14.10 -0.76 -1.87
CA THR A 61 -13.40 -1.33 -3.04
C THR A 61 -11.92 -0.98 -3.10
N SER A 62 -11.40 -0.17 -2.17
CA SER A 62 -10.02 0.36 -2.27
C SER A 62 -8.93 -0.71 -2.14
N MET A 63 -9.28 -1.88 -1.62
CA MET A 63 -8.37 -3.02 -1.48
C MET A 63 -8.61 -4.11 -2.52
N ASP A 64 -9.46 -3.87 -3.52
CA ASP A 64 -9.62 -4.80 -4.65
C ASP A 64 -8.30 -4.86 -5.47
N PRO A 65 -7.81 -6.05 -5.87
CA PRO A 65 -8.44 -7.37 -5.79
C PRO A 65 -8.20 -8.14 -4.49
N THR A 66 -7.31 -7.67 -3.60
CA THR A 66 -6.95 -8.37 -2.35
C THR A 66 -8.19 -8.61 -1.46
N PHE A 67 -8.97 -7.56 -1.23
CA PHE A 67 -10.25 -7.64 -0.54
C PHE A 67 -11.34 -7.02 -1.38
N LYS A 68 -12.26 -7.87 -1.85
CA LYS A 68 -13.52 -7.44 -2.44
C LYS A 68 -14.46 -6.92 -1.34
N PRO A 69 -15.37 -5.98 -1.65
CA PRO A 69 -16.43 -5.59 -0.74
C PRO A 69 -17.19 -6.81 -0.18
N GLY A 70 -17.41 -6.83 1.13
CA GLY A 70 -18.03 -7.94 1.86
C GLY A 70 -17.05 -9.04 2.30
N SER A 71 -15.76 -8.95 1.97
CA SER A 71 -14.75 -9.89 2.48
C SER A 71 -14.67 -9.80 4.00
N SER A 72 -14.65 -10.95 4.69
CA SER A 72 -14.33 -10.98 6.12
C SER A 72 -12.86 -11.30 6.29
N ILE A 73 -12.18 -10.50 7.10
CA ILE A 73 -10.76 -10.57 7.36
C ILE A 73 -10.50 -10.79 8.85
N LEU A 74 -9.41 -11.48 9.15
CA LEU A 74 -8.87 -11.64 10.48
C LEU A 74 -7.81 -10.56 10.70
N VAL A 75 -7.95 -9.80 11.77
CA VAL A 75 -7.12 -8.67 12.13
C VAL A 75 -6.47 -8.95 13.47
N GLU A 76 -5.15 -8.92 13.51
CA GLU A 76 -4.39 -8.92 14.75
C GLU A 76 -4.36 -7.48 15.30
N ALA A 77 -4.88 -7.29 16.52
CA ALA A 77 -4.88 -5.97 17.13
C ALA A 77 -3.45 -5.49 17.40
N ARG A 78 -3.20 -4.21 17.14
CA ARG A 78 -1.89 -3.60 17.32
C ARG A 78 -1.49 -3.60 18.79
N SER A 79 -0.29 -4.08 19.08
CA SER A 79 0.35 -3.90 20.39
C SER A 79 1.20 -2.62 20.41
N ALA A 80 1.53 -2.10 21.60
CA ALA A 80 2.37 -0.91 21.72
C ALA A 80 3.76 -1.07 21.07
N THR A 81 4.25 -2.31 20.98
CA THR A 81 5.55 -2.68 20.39
C THR A 81 5.40 -3.25 18.98
N ALA A 82 4.23 -3.16 18.36
CA ALA A 82 4.03 -3.70 17.03
C ALA A 82 4.87 -2.93 16.01
N GLU A 83 5.60 -3.68 15.20
CA GLU A 83 6.29 -3.18 14.02
C GLU A 83 5.54 -3.62 12.78
N GLU A 84 5.32 -2.64 11.90
CA GLU A 84 4.71 -2.83 10.60
C GLU A 84 5.82 -3.04 9.56
N ASP A 85 5.55 -3.96 8.64
CA ASP A 85 6.39 -4.20 7.49
C ASP A 85 5.78 -3.56 6.25
N ARG A 86 6.63 -3.30 5.24
CA ARG A 86 6.12 -2.98 3.90
C ARG A 86 5.31 -4.17 3.38
N GLY A 87 4.25 -3.89 2.64
CA GLY A 87 3.33 -4.91 2.16
C GLY A 87 2.26 -5.32 3.17
N ASP A 88 2.38 -4.97 4.47
CA ASP A 88 1.32 -5.26 5.44
C ASP A 88 0.02 -4.57 5.06
N VAL A 89 -1.11 -5.26 5.25
CA VAL A 89 -2.42 -4.64 5.15
C VAL A 89 -2.88 -4.26 6.54
N VAL A 90 -3.09 -2.97 6.78
CA VAL A 90 -3.44 -2.41 8.09
C VAL A 90 -4.87 -1.88 8.09
N VAL A 91 -5.50 -1.99 9.26
CA VAL A 91 -6.72 -1.26 9.60
C VAL A 91 -6.32 -0.04 10.40
N LEU A 92 -6.78 1.13 9.98
CA LEU A 92 -6.47 2.41 10.63
C LEU A 92 -7.74 3.23 10.84
N ARG A 93 -7.71 4.12 11.83
CA ARG A 93 -8.68 5.22 11.93
C ARG A 93 -8.39 6.26 10.88
N SER A 94 -9.43 6.88 10.32
CA SER A 94 -9.26 7.89 9.29
C SER A 94 -8.34 9.02 9.79
N PRO A 95 -7.34 9.41 8.99
CA PRO A 95 -6.51 10.57 9.29
C PRO A 95 -7.26 11.90 9.07
N GLU A 96 -8.33 11.90 8.27
CA GLU A 96 -9.08 13.09 7.87
C GLU A 96 -9.91 13.68 9.02
N GLU A 97 -9.97 15.02 9.06
CA GLU A 97 -10.72 15.78 10.07
C GLU A 97 -12.23 15.57 9.93
N GLY A 98 -12.93 15.34 11.04
CA GLY A 98 -14.39 15.20 11.10
C GLY A 98 -14.91 13.82 10.73
N CYS A 99 -14.03 12.89 10.38
CA CYS A 99 -14.36 11.53 10.01
C CYS A 99 -13.42 10.53 10.77
N GLU A 100 -12.88 10.90 11.94
CA GLU A 100 -11.86 10.13 12.69
C GLU A 100 -12.32 8.76 13.24
N ASP A 101 -13.62 8.57 13.41
CA ASP A 101 -14.19 7.29 13.87
C ASP A 101 -14.28 6.24 12.75
N ASP A 102 -14.11 6.66 11.50
CA ASP A 102 -14.16 5.75 10.35
C ASP A 102 -12.90 4.86 10.30
N LEU A 103 -13.11 3.58 9.99
CA LEU A 103 -12.04 2.62 9.81
C LEU A 103 -11.74 2.40 8.33
N LEU A 104 -10.47 2.54 7.97
CA LEU A 104 -9.96 2.32 6.62
C LEU A 104 -9.07 1.08 6.61
N THR A 105 -9.07 0.36 5.49
CA THR A 105 -8.13 -0.75 5.23
C THR A 105 -7.22 -0.36 4.08
N LYS A 106 -5.90 -0.36 4.32
CA LYS A 106 -4.87 0.07 3.35
C LYS A 106 -3.62 -0.79 3.46
N ARG A 107 -2.79 -0.80 2.43
CA ARG A 107 -1.48 -1.47 2.43
C ARG A 107 -0.37 -0.49 2.80
N VAL A 108 0.51 -0.89 3.71
CA VAL A 108 1.74 -0.17 4.03
C VAL A 108 2.69 -0.29 2.85
N VAL A 109 3.05 0.83 2.26
CA VAL A 109 4.03 0.89 1.17
C VAL A 109 5.37 1.41 1.68
N GLY A 110 5.35 2.45 2.52
CA GLY A 110 6.56 3.06 3.08
C GLY A 110 6.55 3.11 4.59
N LEU A 111 7.71 2.87 5.19
CA LEU A 111 7.93 2.97 6.62
C LEU A 111 8.63 4.28 6.97
N GLU A 112 8.77 4.54 8.26
CA GLU A 112 9.38 5.77 8.74
C GLU A 112 10.75 6.05 8.09
N ARG A 113 10.94 7.31 7.68
CA ARG A 113 12.19 7.82 7.08
C ARG A 113 12.53 7.24 5.71
N ASP A 114 11.70 6.37 5.14
CA ASP A 114 11.80 5.94 3.75
C ASP A 114 11.62 7.11 2.80
N TRP A 115 12.21 6.98 1.61
CA TRP A 115 11.90 7.81 0.46
C TRP A 115 11.12 6.99 -0.55
N LEU A 116 10.04 7.52 -1.10
CA LEU A 116 9.21 6.78 -2.06
C LEU A 116 8.57 7.72 -3.09
N TYR A 117 8.28 7.18 -4.25
CA TYR A 117 7.41 7.85 -5.22
C TYR A 117 5.96 7.43 -4.97
N ALA A 118 5.14 8.38 -4.52
CA ALA A 118 3.70 8.23 -4.40
C ALA A 118 3.09 7.98 -5.79
N ARG A 119 1.90 7.36 -5.86
CA ARG A 119 1.28 7.00 -7.15
C ARG A 119 1.01 8.20 -8.07
N ASP A 120 0.89 9.40 -7.52
CA ASP A 120 0.74 10.65 -8.27
C ASP A 120 2.07 11.23 -8.79
N GLY A 121 3.18 10.50 -8.63
CA GLY A 121 4.51 10.89 -9.10
C GLY A 121 5.30 11.77 -8.13
N ARG A 122 4.73 12.13 -6.97
CA ARG A 122 5.44 12.94 -5.98
C ARG A 122 6.48 12.13 -5.24
N LEU A 123 7.68 12.68 -5.14
CA LEU A 123 8.69 12.17 -4.22
C LEU A 123 8.34 12.57 -2.79
N VAL A 124 8.11 11.58 -1.92
CA VAL A 124 7.77 11.77 -0.52
C VAL A 124 8.83 11.14 0.37
N ARG A 125 9.12 11.82 1.48
CA ARG A 125 9.86 11.23 2.60
C ARG A 125 8.88 10.96 3.74
N VAL A 126 8.81 9.72 4.20
CA VAL A 126 7.93 9.35 5.31
C VAL A 126 8.49 9.95 6.61
N PRO A 127 7.68 10.69 7.39
CA PRO A 127 8.11 11.22 8.68
C PRO A 127 8.44 10.11 9.70
N THR A 128 9.08 10.49 10.80
CA THR A 128 9.30 9.56 11.94
C THR A 128 7.97 9.23 12.60
N ALA A 129 7.79 8.00 13.09
CA ALA A 129 6.54 7.53 13.69
C ALA A 129 5.30 7.59 12.75
N HIS A 130 5.52 7.62 11.45
CA HIS A 130 4.47 7.59 10.43
C HIS A 130 4.68 6.43 9.46
N VAL A 131 3.62 6.05 8.77
CA VAL A 131 3.62 5.10 7.66
C VAL A 131 2.97 5.72 6.44
N TRP A 132 3.43 5.33 5.25
CA TRP A 132 2.76 5.65 4.00
C TRP A 132 1.93 4.46 3.57
N VAL A 133 0.62 4.67 3.46
CA VAL A 133 -0.36 3.62 3.12
C VAL A 133 -1.10 3.94 1.82
N GLU A 134 -1.28 2.94 0.97
CA GLU A 134 -2.00 3.04 -0.31
C GLU A 134 -3.06 1.95 -0.43
N GLY A 135 -4.11 2.19 -1.21
CA GLY A 135 -5.05 1.13 -1.59
C GLY A 135 -4.47 0.27 -2.73
N ASP A 136 -4.84 -1.00 -2.76
CA ASP A 136 -4.49 -1.89 -3.90
C ASP A 136 -5.26 -1.49 -5.17
N ASN A 137 -6.45 -0.90 -5.02
CA ASN A 137 -7.22 -0.32 -6.11
C ASN A 137 -6.93 1.19 -6.23
N ALA A 138 -5.89 1.53 -6.98
CA ALA A 138 -5.46 2.92 -7.18
C ALA A 138 -6.53 3.82 -7.81
N SER A 139 -7.46 3.25 -8.60
CA SER A 139 -8.52 4.02 -9.26
C SER A 139 -9.62 4.49 -8.31
N ASN A 140 -9.69 3.92 -7.09
CA ASN A 140 -10.80 4.16 -6.18
C ASN A 140 -10.35 4.08 -4.71
N SER A 141 -9.26 4.77 -4.38
CA SER A 141 -8.69 4.79 -3.04
C SER A 141 -8.48 6.23 -2.56
N ASN A 142 -9.14 6.57 -1.45
CA ASN A 142 -8.70 7.67 -0.59
C ASN A 142 -7.59 7.14 0.32
N ASP A 143 -6.34 7.55 0.07
CA ASP A 143 -5.14 7.05 0.74
C ASP A 143 -4.09 8.14 0.99
N SER A 144 -2.84 7.77 1.32
CA SER A 144 -1.79 8.74 1.69
C SER A 144 -1.48 9.74 0.59
N THR A 145 -1.83 9.44 -0.67
CA THR A 145 -1.73 10.41 -1.77
C THR A 145 -2.61 11.64 -1.54
N HIS A 146 -3.74 11.47 -0.83
CA HIS A 146 -4.71 12.51 -0.55
C HIS A 146 -4.47 13.18 0.81
N TYR A 147 -4.31 12.39 1.88
CA TYR A 147 -4.21 12.91 3.26
C TYR A 147 -2.77 12.92 3.83
N GLY A 148 -1.78 12.41 3.09
CA GLY A 148 -0.39 12.34 3.52
C GLY A 148 -0.04 11.09 4.35
N ALA A 149 1.17 11.08 4.91
CA ALA A 149 1.61 9.98 5.77
C ALA A 149 0.76 9.90 7.04
N VAL A 150 0.48 8.68 7.50
CA VAL A 150 -0.41 8.42 8.64
C VAL A 150 0.41 8.18 9.90
N PRO A 151 0.10 8.85 11.03
CA PRO A 151 0.68 8.53 12.33
C PRO A 151 0.47 7.05 12.72
N ARG A 152 1.51 6.40 13.26
CA ARG A 152 1.44 4.98 13.67
C ARG A 152 0.43 4.70 14.79
N ASP A 153 0.05 5.71 15.57
CA ASP A 153 -0.97 5.60 16.63
C ASP A 153 -2.41 5.51 16.08
N LYS A 154 -2.67 5.93 14.84
CA LYS A 154 -3.94 5.71 14.16
C LYS A 154 -4.13 4.27 13.67
N LEU A 155 -3.07 3.46 13.68
CA LEU A 155 -3.15 2.05 13.29
C LEU A 155 -3.83 1.22 14.39
N VAL A 156 -4.89 0.51 14.01
CA VAL A 156 -5.70 -0.33 14.91
C VAL A 156 -5.19 -1.76 14.94
N GLY A 157 -4.73 -2.28 13.80
CA GLY A 157 -4.25 -3.65 13.69
C GLY A 157 -3.85 -4.03 12.28
N THR A 158 -3.33 -5.24 12.12
CA THR A 158 -2.85 -5.79 10.85
C THR A 158 -3.76 -6.92 10.40
N ALA A 159 -4.25 -6.85 9.17
CA ALA A 159 -5.00 -7.92 8.54
C ALA A 159 -4.05 -9.07 8.19
N VAL A 160 -4.27 -10.23 8.80
CA VAL A 160 -3.38 -11.38 8.70
C VAL A 160 -3.94 -12.50 7.82
N ALA A 161 -5.27 -12.61 7.73
CA ALA A 161 -5.91 -13.59 6.88
C ALA A 161 -7.23 -13.07 6.32
N LYS A 162 -7.60 -13.57 5.15
CA LYS A 162 -8.97 -13.56 4.64
C LYS A 162 -9.67 -14.82 5.13
N VAL A 163 -10.86 -14.66 5.71
CA VAL A 163 -11.64 -15.79 6.25
C VAL A 163 -12.94 -16.04 5.47
N TRP A 164 -13.41 -15.04 4.70
CA TRP A 164 -14.56 -15.18 3.81
C TRP A 164 -14.42 -14.30 2.55
N PRO A 165 -14.85 -14.75 1.35
CA PRO A 165 -15.48 -16.05 1.04
C PRO A 165 -14.52 -17.25 1.16
N PRO A 166 -15.01 -18.49 1.40
CA PRO A 166 -14.17 -19.66 1.68
C PRO A 166 -13.25 -20.03 0.52
N ALA A 167 -13.70 -19.80 -0.72
CA ALA A 167 -12.90 -20.03 -1.91
C ALA A 167 -11.66 -19.14 -2.00
N GLU A 168 -11.63 -18.03 -1.26
CA GLU A 168 -10.52 -17.07 -1.22
C GLU A 168 -9.90 -17.00 0.19
N ALA A 169 -10.27 -17.91 1.11
CA ALA A 169 -9.76 -17.89 2.48
C ALA A 169 -8.30 -18.33 2.52
N GLY A 170 -7.50 -17.62 3.31
CA GLY A 170 -6.05 -17.84 3.38
C GLY A 170 -5.32 -16.64 3.99
N PRO A 171 -3.99 -16.73 4.16
CA PRO A 171 -3.19 -15.59 4.60
C PRO A 171 -3.32 -14.43 3.61
N VAL A 172 -3.23 -13.20 4.11
CA VAL A 172 -3.19 -12.01 3.24
C VAL A 172 -1.92 -12.10 2.40
N ALA A 173 -2.06 -11.95 1.08
CA ALA A 173 -0.95 -12.03 0.16
C ALA A 173 0.12 -10.97 0.51
N ASP A 174 1.34 -11.45 0.69
CA ASP A 174 2.52 -10.62 0.82
C ASP A 174 2.83 -10.01 -0.55
N ARG A 175 2.86 -8.67 -0.61
CA ARG A 175 3.22 -7.89 -1.81
C ARG A 175 4.44 -7.00 -1.53
N HIS A 176 5.32 -7.46 -0.64
CA HIS A 176 6.53 -6.76 -0.23
C HIS A 176 7.36 -6.27 -1.42
N GLU A 177 7.69 -7.15 -2.38
CA GLU A 177 8.54 -6.80 -3.53
C GLU A 177 7.99 -5.64 -4.38
N GLU A 178 6.67 -5.59 -4.58
CA GLU A 178 6.02 -4.52 -5.34
C GLU A 178 6.05 -3.17 -4.61
N CYS A 179 5.99 -3.21 -3.28
CA CYS A 179 6.15 -2.01 -2.46
C CYS A 179 7.62 -1.57 -2.46
N GLU A 180 8.56 -2.51 -2.32
CA GLU A 180 9.99 -2.23 -2.25
C GLU A 180 10.56 -1.64 -3.53
N ALA A 181 10.08 -2.05 -4.71
CA ALA A 181 10.54 -1.49 -5.98
C ALA A 181 10.37 0.04 -6.08
N ARG A 182 9.43 0.62 -5.33
CA ARG A 182 9.08 2.04 -5.35
C ARG A 182 9.70 2.84 -4.20
N VAL A 183 10.40 2.16 -3.29
CA VAL A 183 10.87 2.70 -2.02
C VAL A 183 12.39 2.60 -1.96
N ILE A 184 13.03 3.68 -1.51
CA ILE A 184 14.41 3.66 -1.04
C ILE A 184 14.35 3.57 0.49
N PRO A 185 14.71 2.42 1.07
CA PRO A 185 14.68 2.21 2.50
C PRO A 185 15.50 3.26 3.27
N ALA A 186 15.03 3.62 4.46
CA ALA A 186 15.69 4.62 5.30
C ALA A 186 17.18 4.32 5.56
N GLU A 187 17.55 3.06 5.74
CA GLU A 187 18.94 2.65 5.96
C GLU A 187 19.78 2.85 4.70
N GLU A 188 19.30 2.40 3.55
CA GLU A 188 19.96 2.59 2.26
C GLU A 188 20.12 4.09 1.96
N ALA A 189 19.06 4.88 2.17
CA ALA A 189 19.09 6.32 1.99
C ALA A 189 20.05 7.03 2.97
N ARG A 190 20.36 6.44 4.13
CA ARG A 190 21.41 6.93 5.04
C ARG A 190 22.80 6.54 4.52
N ARG A 191 22.99 5.28 4.13
CA ARG A 191 24.26 4.76 3.57
C ARG A 191 24.69 5.54 2.33
N LEU A 192 23.76 5.85 1.43
CA LEU A 192 23.99 6.67 0.24
C LEU A 192 24.39 8.11 0.58
N ARG A 193 23.89 8.66 1.70
CA ARG A 193 24.27 10.01 2.18
C ARG A 193 25.61 10.05 2.94
N SER A 194 25.98 8.97 3.64
CA SER A 194 27.21 8.93 4.44
C SER A 194 28.48 8.66 3.63
N ARG A 195 28.36 8.10 2.42
CA ARG A 195 29.50 7.96 1.49
C ARG A 195 29.86 9.35 0.95
N LYS A 196 30.86 9.96 1.58
CA LYS A 196 31.27 11.36 1.45
C LYS A 196 31.97 11.71 0.10
N THR A 197 31.78 10.93 -0.95
CA THR A 197 32.42 11.13 -2.26
C THR A 197 31.37 10.98 -3.35
N GLU A 198 31.20 12.06 -4.14
CA GLU A 198 30.30 12.22 -5.30
C GLU A 198 28.81 12.34 -5.00
N THR A 199 28.53 13.39 -4.23
CA THR A 199 27.36 14.29 -4.35
C THR A 199 25.99 13.65 -4.09
N GLY A 200 24.95 14.46 -3.90
CA GLY A 200 23.56 13.93 -3.87
C GLY A 200 23.13 13.16 -5.14
N GLU A 201 24.05 12.91 -6.07
CA GLU A 201 23.88 12.22 -7.34
C GLU A 201 23.54 10.75 -7.15
N THR A 202 24.17 10.00 -6.24
CA THR A 202 23.79 8.59 -6.02
C THR A 202 22.36 8.47 -5.47
N LEU A 203 21.97 9.36 -4.54
CA LEU A 203 20.59 9.42 -4.07
C LEU A 203 19.64 9.85 -5.18
N ARG A 204 20.02 10.82 -6.03
CA ARG A 204 19.22 11.22 -7.20
C ARG A 204 19.07 10.09 -8.22
N ILE A 205 20.11 9.30 -8.45
CA ILE A 205 20.10 8.14 -9.35
C ILE A 205 19.19 7.06 -8.79
N ALA A 206 19.33 6.71 -7.50
CA ALA A 206 18.45 5.74 -6.85
C ALA A 206 16.99 6.21 -6.89
N LEU A 207 16.74 7.49 -6.63
CA LEU A 207 15.41 8.09 -6.74
C LEU A 207 14.89 8.05 -8.19
N ARG A 208 15.73 8.38 -9.17
CA ARG A 208 15.37 8.28 -10.58
C ARG A 208 15.04 6.84 -10.98
N ALA A 209 15.81 5.87 -10.52
CA ALA A 209 15.54 4.45 -10.74
C ALA A 209 14.21 4.03 -10.11
N SER A 210 13.92 4.42 -8.86
CA SER A 210 12.64 4.15 -8.22
C SER A 210 11.46 4.82 -8.94
N ARG A 211 11.66 6.03 -9.49
CA ARG A 211 10.66 6.72 -10.32
C ARG A 211 10.41 5.97 -11.63
N ASP A 212 11.46 5.59 -12.33
CA ASP A 212 11.37 4.95 -13.63
C ASP A 212 10.73 3.54 -13.47
N ALA A 213 11.09 2.80 -12.41
CA ALA A 213 10.43 1.55 -12.02
C ALA A 213 8.95 1.74 -11.65
N MET A 214 8.61 2.84 -10.98
CA MET A 214 7.22 3.19 -10.68
C MET A 214 6.43 3.45 -11.98
N GLN A 215 6.97 4.21 -12.93
CA GLN A 215 6.32 4.48 -14.22
C GLN A 215 6.03 3.21 -15.01
N GLU A 216 6.97 2.26 -15.01
CA GLU A 216 6.78 0.93 -15.57
C GLU A 216 5.66 0.15 -14.85
N TYR A 217 5.66 0.15 -13.51
CA TYR A 217 4.69 -0.57 -12.69
C TYR A 217 3.25 -0.05 -12.82
N VAL A 218 3.02 1.27 -12.77
CA VAL A 218 1.67 1.85 -12.94
C VAL A 218 1.22 1.92 -14.41
N GLY A 219 2.10 1.63 -15.37
CA GLY A 219 1.83 1.84 -16.80
C GLY A 219 1.48 3.29 -17.12
N TRP A 220 1.94 4.23 -16.29
CA TRP A 220 1.61 5.65 -16.38
C TRP A 220 2.72 6.37 -17.13
N THR A 221 2.41 6.81 -18.35
CA THR A 221 3.26 7.76 -19.08
C THR A 221 2.87 9.18 -18.64
N PRO A 222 3.82 10.01 -18.17
CA PRO A 222 3.52 11.41 -17.91
C PRO A 222 3.03 12.06 -19.21
N PRO A 223 1.99 12.92 -19.15
CA PRO A 223 1.62 13.73 -20.30
C PRO A 223 2.84 14.57 -20.70
N GLU A 224 3.16 14.60 -22.00
CA GLU A 224 4.31 15.36 -22.52
C GLU A 224 4.24 16.81 -22.03
N ASP A 225 5.33 17.26 -21.40
CA ASP A 225 5.51 18.66 -21.04
C ASP A 225 5.39 19.51 -22.32
N LYS A 226 4.23 20.13 -22.54
CA LYS A 226 4.06 21.20 -23.54
C LYS A 226 4.75 22.51 -23.10
N ALA A 227 5.86 22.37 -22.37
CA ALA A 227 6.69 23.45 -21.86
C ALA A 227 8.06 23.47 -22.57
N SER A 228 8.07 23.29 -23.89
CA SER A 228 9.17 23.81 -24.72
C SER A 228 8.62 24.27 -26.07
N GLY A 229 7.84 25.35 -26.05
CA GLY A 229 7.67 26.20 -27.22
C GLY A 229 9.00 26.85 -27.59
N ARG A 230 9.90 26.08 -28.21
CA ARG A 230 10.98 26.65 -29.04
C ARG A 230 10.38 26.86 -30.42
N PRO A 231 10.25 28.10 -30.94
CA PRO A 231 9.94 28.27 -32.34
C PRO A 231 11.07 27.65 -33.17
N ALA A 232 10.73 26.75 -34.08
CA ALA A 232 11.63 26.33 -35.13
C ALA A 232 11.86 27.55 -36.03
N GLY A 233 13.02 28.19 -35.86
CA GLY A 233 13.50 29.25 -36.73
C GLY A 233 14.81 28.82 -37.38
N ALA A 234 14.72 28.49 -38.66
CA ALA A 234 15.67 28.75 -39.75
C ALA A 234 15.26 27.91 -40.97
#